data_AF-A0A699RQ23-F1
#
_entry.id   AF-A0A699RQ23-F1
#
_cell.length_a   1.000
_cell.length_b   1.000
_cell.length_c   1.000
_cell.angle_alpha   90.00
_cell.angle_beta   90.00
_cell.angle_gamma   90.00
#
_symmetry.space_group_name_H-M   'P 1'
#
loop_
_entity.id
_entity.type
_entity.pdbx_description
1 polymer ?
#
loop_
_entity_poly.entity_id
_entity_poly.type
_entity_poly.pdbx_seq_one_letter_code
_entity_poly.pdbx_strand_id
1 'polypeptide(L)'
;MADFAWIESMLEELHQFDRLDVWELVDRPLCTNVINLKWLWKNKRDEENTVIRNKSRLVAKGYAQKEGVDFEESFAPVARLEAV
;
A
#
# COMPACT_ATOMS: atom_id res chain seq x y z
N MET A 1 -6.33 23.53 -4.48
CA MET A 1 -5.75 22.76 -5.59
C MET A 1 -5.32 21.43 -5.01
N ALA A 2 -5.86 20.31 -5.50
CA ALA A 2 -5.36 19.01 -5.07
C ALA A 2 -3.86 18.95 -5.38
N ASP A 3 -3.05 18.52 -4.41
CA ASP A 3 -1.60 18.40 -4.58
C ASP A 3 -1.33 17.33 -5.64
N PHE A 4 -1.08 17.77 -6.88
CA PHE A 4 -0.85 16.89 -8.03
C PHE A 4 0.22 15.83 -7.72
N ALA A 5 1.24 16.17 -6.94
CA ALA A 5 2.29 15.25 -6.51
C ALA A 5 1.78 14.02 -5.74
N TRP A 6 0.70 14.16 -4.96
CA TRP A 6 0.10 13.03 -4.25
C TRP A 6 -0.70 12.12 -5.18
N ILE A 7 -1.45 12.71 -6.13
CA ILE A 7 -2.22 11.95 -7.12
C ILE A 7 -1.27 11.14 -8.01
N GLU A 8 -0.19 11.76 -8.50
CA GLU A 8 0.85 11.07 -9.29
C GLU A 8 1.46 9.89 -8.51
N SER A 9 1.74 10.09 -7.22
CA SER A 9 2.27 9.01 -6.37
C SER A 9 1.27 7.85 -6.19
N MET A 10 -0.03 8.14 -6.15
CA MET A 10 -1.08 7.12 -6.04
C MET A 10 -1.24 6.34 -7.35
N LEU A 11 -1.20 7.02 -8.49
CA LEU A 11 -1.22 6.39 -9.80
C LEU A 11 0.01 5.52 -10.03
N GLU A 12 1.20 5.98 -9.63
CA GLU A 12 2.42 5.20 -9.74
C GLU A 12 2.34 3.88 -8.96
N GLU A 13 1.73 3.88 -7.76
CA GLU A 13 1.49 2.68 -6.97
C GLU A 13 0.51 1.72 -7.66
N LEU A 14 -0.62 2.23 -8.19
CA LEU A 14 -1.58 1.39 -8.94
C LEU A 14 -0.94 0.78 -10.19
N HIS A 15 -0.12 1.55 -10.91
CA HIS A 15 0.64 1.03 -12.04
C HIS A 15 1.67 -0.03 -11.61
N GLN A 16 2.22 0.02 -10.39
CA GLN A 16 3.06 -1.09 -9.91
C GLN A 16 2.26 -2.38 -9.79
N PHE A 17 1.03 -2.31 -9.28
CA PHE A 17 0.20 -3.51 -9.11
C PHE A 17 -0.14 -4.15 -10.45
N ASP A 18 -0.49 -3.34 -11.45
CA ASP A 18 -0.73 -3.79 -12.82
C ASP A 18 0.52 -4.43 -13.44
N ARG A 19 1.67 -3.77 -13.34
CA ARG A 19 2.94 -4.30 -13.90
C ARG A 19 3.43 -5.58 -13.24
N LEU A 20 3.14 -5.77 -11.96
CA LEU A 20 3.55 -6.96 -11.20
C LEU A 20 2.48 -8.06 -11.25
N ASP A 21 1.32 -7.80 -11.86
CA ASP A 21 0.18 -8.72 -11.94
C ASP A 21 -0.21 -9.30 -10.57
N VAL A 22 -0.19 -8.45 -9.54
CA VAL A 22 -0.46 -8.86 -8.16
C VAL A 22 -1.92 -8.66 -7.75
N TRP A 23 -2.68 -7.89 -8.53
CA TRP A 23 -4.05 -7.47 -8.19
C TRP A 23 -4.96 -7.54 -9.43
N GLU A 24 -6.18 -8.03 -9.24
CA GLU A 24 -7.24 -8.01 -10.25
C GLU A 24 -8.42 -7.18 -9.73
N LEU A 25 -8.98 -6.32 -10.58
CA LEU A 25 -10.20 -5.61 -10.26
C LEU A 25 -11.40 -6.53 -10.49
N VAL A 26 -11.99 -7.02 -9.40
CA VAL A 26 -13.16 -7.90 -9.43
C VAL A 26 -14.43 -7.18 -8.97
N ASP A 27 -15.58 -7.64 -9.48
CA ASP A 27 -16.88 -7.19 -8.98
C ASP A 27 -17.04 -7.55 -7.50
N ARG A 28 -17.76 -6.69 -6.77
CA ARG A 28 -18.00 -6.90 -5.34
C ARG A 28 -18.82 -8.18 -5.13
N PRO A 29 -18.28 -9.20 -4.43
CA PRO A 29 -19.03 -10.41 -4.15
C PRO A 29 -20.21 -10.13 -3.20
N LEU A 30 -21.34 -10.79 -3.48
CA LEU A 30 -22.54 -10.70 -2.65
C LEU A 30 -22.32 -11.42 -1.31
N CYS A 31 -22.82 -10.82 -0.23
CA CYS A 31 -22.78 -11.38 1.13
C CYS A 31 -21.39 -11.61 1.74
N THR A 32 -20.32 -11.06 1.16
CA THR A 32 -18.96 -11.14 1.71
C THR A 32 -18.59 -9.87 2.47
N ASN A 33 -17.84 -10.03 3.56
CA ASN A 33 -17.25 -8.90 4.28
C ASN A 33 -16.08 -8.33 3.47
N VAL A 34 -16.32 -7.22 2.77
CA VAL A 34 -15.28 -6.55 1.97
C VAL A 34 -14.35 -5.77 2.89
N ILE A 35 -13.06 -6.10 2.86
CA ILE A 35 -12.06 -5.35 3.61
C ILE A 35 -11.87 -3.98 2.96
N ASN A 36 -12.03 -2.94 3.77
CA ASN A 36 -11.79 -1.59 3.34
C ASN A 36 -10.29 -1.35 3.10
N LEU A 37 -9.98 -0.50 2.14
CA LEU A 37 -8.62 -0.03 1.88
C LEU A 37 -8.38 1.34 2.53
N LYS A 38 -7.11 1.69 2.72
CA LYS A 38 -6.68 3.04 3.10
C LYS A 38 -5.40 3.40 2.34
N TRP A 39 -5.25 4.68 2.06
CA TRP A 39 -3.99 5.22 1.56
C TRP A 39 -3.10 5.65 2.73
N LEU A 40 -1.83 5.30 2.65
CA LEU A 40 -0.77 5.80 3.52
C LEU A 40 0.12 6.74 2.72
N TRP A 41 0.39 7.91 3.26
CA TRP A 41 1.22 8.92 2.63
C TRP A 41 2.45 9.20 3.48
N LYS A 42 3.61 9.31 2.84
CA LYS A 42 4.88 9.64 3.48
C LYS A 42 5.73 10.48 2.53
N ASN A 43 6.24 11.60 3.04
CA ASN A 43 7.26 12.37 2.32
C ASN A 43 8.62 11.75 2.58
N LYS A 44 9.33 11.41 1.50
CA LYS A 44 10.76 11.14 1.55
C LYS A 44 11.46 12.50 1.52
N ARG A 45 12.28 12.75 2.54
CA ARG A 45 13.08 13.97 2.66
C ARG A 45 14.56 13.64 2.50
N ASP A 46 15.35 14.61 2.05
CA ASP A 46 16.81 14.54 2.08
C ASP A 46 17.38 14.95 3.45
N GLU A 47 18.71 15.02 3.55
CA GLU A 47 19.44 15.45 4.76
C GLU A 47 19.13 16.90 5.14
N GLU A 48 18.76 17.73 4.16
CA GLU A 48 18.39 19.14 4.33
C GLU A 48 16.89 19.33 4.64
N ASN A 49 16.15 18.24 4.90
CA ASN A 49 14.70 18.21 5.14
C ASN A 49 13.81 18.64 3.96
N THR A 50 14.37 18.78 2.75
CA THR A 50 13.60 19.07 1.54
C THR A 50 12.86 17.82 1.06
N VAL A 51 11.59 17.99 0.65
CA VAL A 51 10.79 16.88 0.14
C VAL A 51 11.26 16.49 -1.25
N ILE A 52 11.98 15.37 -1.35
CA ILE A 52 12.46 14.83 -2.63
C ILE A 52 11.42 13.98 -3.36
N ARG A 53 10.50 13.34 -2.61
CA ARG A 53 9.47 12.48 -3.20
C ARG A 53 8.30 12.24 -2.26
N ASN A 54 7.10 12.38 -2.78
CA ASN A 54 5.88 11.88 -2.15
C ASN A 54 5.78 10.36 -2.38
N LYS A 55 5.58 9.58 -1.31
CA LYS A 55 5.31 8.15 -1.39
C LYS A 55 3.92 7.89 -0.86
N SER A 56 3.07 7.32 -1.70
CA SER A 56 1.77 6.78 -1.31
C SER A 56 1.82 5.25 -1.34
N ARG A 57 1.03 4.59 -0.49
CA ARG A 57 0.86 3.14 -0.46
C ARG A 57 -0.60 2.81 -0.22
N LEU A 58 -1.17 1.91 -1.03
CA LEU A 58 -2.51 1.39 -0.81
C LEU A 58 -2.41 0.15 0.07
N VAL A 59 -3.12 0.15 1.21
CA VAL A 59 -3.08 -0.98 2.15
C VAL A 59 -4.48 -1.37 2.61
N ALA A 60 -4.68 -2.67 2.85
CA ALA A 60 -5.88 -3.16 3.50
C ALA A 60 -5.97 -2.67 4.95
N LYS A 61 -7.18 -2.40 5.43
CA LYS A 61 -7.47 -2.15 6.84
C LYS A 61 -7.43 -3.48 7.59
N GLY A 62 -6.22 -3.95 7.89
CA GLY A 62 -5.94 -5.28 8.44
C GLY A 62 -6.61 -5.60 9.78
N TYR A 63 -7.12 -4.61 10.54
CA TYR A 63 -7.87 -4.90 11.77
C TYR A 63 -9.18 -5.67 11.53
N ALA A 64 -9.67 -5.69 10.28
CA ALA A 64 -10.86 -6.43 9.87
C ALA A 64 -10.53 -7.78 9.22
N GLN A 65 -9.24 -8.10 9.01
CA GLN A 65 -8.80 -9.35 8.40
C GLN A 65 -8.87 -10.50 9.39
N LYS A 66 -9.30 -11.67 8.92
CA LYS A 66 -9.29 -12.93 9.64
C LYS A 66 -8.34 -13.91 8.95
N GLU A 67 -7.42 -14.49 9.72
CA GLU A 67 -6.55 -15.58 9.27
C GLU A 67 -7.38 -16.77 8.77
N GLY A 68 -6.97 -17.37 7.66
CA GLY A 68 -7.68 -18.49 7.01
C GLY A 68 -8.96 -18.09 6.26
N VAL A 69 -9.34 -16.80 6.26
CA VAL A 69 -10.44 -16.26 5.45
C VAL A 69 -9.91 -15.21 4.48
N ASP A 70 -9.17 -14.23 4.99
CA ASP A 70 -8.71 -13.06 4.22
C ASP A 70 -7.22 -13.13 3.88
N PHE A 71 -6.45 -13.95 4.58
CA PHE A 71 -5.05 -14.26 4.28
C PHE A 71 -4.67 -15.64 4.82
N GLU A 72 -3.77 -16.33 4.13
CA GLU A 72 -3.28 -17.66 4.52
C GLU A 72 -1.91 -17.61 5.22
N GLU A 73 -1.09 -16.60 4.90
CA GLU A 73 0.26 -16.45 5.46
C GLU A 73 0.51 -15.03 5.96
N SER A 74 1.20 -14.91 7.10
CA SER A 74 1.65 -13.63 7.64
C SER A 74 3.17 -13.52 7.55
N PHE A 75 3.67 -12.42 6.97
CA PHE A 75 5.10 -12.15 6.90
C PHE A 75 5.49 -11.29 8.11
N ALA A 76 6.30 -11.84 9.01
CA ALA A 76 6.95 -11.04 10.03
C ALA A 76 8.10 -10.22 9.38
N PRO A 77 8.25 -8.93 9.71
CA PRO A 77 9.40 -8.17 9.26
C PRO A 77 10.67 -8.80 9.86
N VAL A 78 11.44 -9.49 9.02
CA VAL A 78 12.77 -9.97 9.40
C VAL A 78 13.66 -8.74 9.47
N ALA A 79 14.12 -8.40 10.68
CA ALA A 79 15.21 -7.45 10.85
C ALA A 79 16.44 -8.05 10.16
N ARG A 80 16.79 -7.56 8.97
CA ARG A 80 18.09 -7.87 8.35
C ARG A 80 19.13 -7.12 9.17
N LEU A 81 19.85 -7.86 10.02
CA LEU A 81 21.10 -7.40 10.62
C LEU A 81 22.19 -7.34 9.54
N GLU A 82 22.03 -6.48 8.53
CA GLU A 82 23.22 -5.94 7.86
C GLU A 82 23.62 -4.70 8.66
N ALA A 83 24.22 -5.00 9.81
CA ALA A 83 24.98 -4.06 10.61
C ALA A 83 26.40 -3.98 10.05
N VAL A 84 26.86 -2.74 9.88
CA VAL A 84 28.20 -2.26 9.48
C VAL A 84 28.43 -2.16 7.97
#